data_AF-A0A915ZQ14-F1
#
_entry.id   AF-A0A915ZQ14-F1
#
_cell.length_a   1.000
_cell.length_b   1.000
_cell.length_c   1.000
_cell.angle_alpha   90.00
_cell.angle_beta   90.00
_cell.angle_gamma   90.00
#
_symmetry.space_group_name_H-M   'P 1'
#
loop_
_entity.id
_entity.type
_entity.pdbx_description
1 polymer ?
#
loop_
_entity_poly.entity_id
_entity_poly.type
_entity_poly.pdbx_seq_one_letter_code
_entity_poly.pdbx_strand_id
1 'polypeptide(L)'
;MGIDSNPYAYANQINPDITVNELWPGQFKTRLTMHKTNTVLQYNTSSSDPKKWTVNYWGFPALAQEPTKRSRHQSSETNNTLPVELFKLHLADNLRNYEKPYLPNGLDYEKAISDYFSQMKSLIEEVLNKRWPGIKFTQVRFVFTVPAEWRPHTIGILQDCIHKAGFTETKHLNNNLEFTTEPEAAAIYAMGKLGEHRIQEGCKQNIFI
;
A
#
# COMPACT_ATOMS: atom_id res chain seq x y z
N MET A 1 0.86 4.31 -6.15
CA MET A 1 0.57 3.90 -4.77
C MET A 1 0.36 5.18 -3.98
N GLY A 2 -0.88 5.51 -3.63
CA GLY A 2 -1.20 6.82 -3.04
C GLY A 2 -0.54 7.07 -1.68
N ILE A 3 -0.44 8.34 -1.31
CA ILE A 3 0.08 8.78 0.00
C ILE A 3 -0.87 8.31 1.12
N ASP A 4 -2.16 8.61 0.96
CA ASP A 4 -3.16 8.34 1.99
C ASP A 4 -3.85 7.00 1.83
N SER A 5 -3.84 6.43 0.62
CA SER A 5 -4.63 5.24 0.33
C SER A 5 -4.04 4.37 -0.76
N ASN A 6 -4.06 3.06 -0.54
CA ASN A 6 -3.40 2.09 -1.41
C ASN A 6 -4.41 1.11 -2.04
N PRO A 7 -5.18 1.50 -3.06
CA PRO A 7 -5.99 0.56 -3.81
C PRO A 7 -5.10 -0.42 -4.58
N TYR A 8 -5.59 -1.64 -4.84
CA TYR A 8 -4.98 -2.57 -5.77
C TYR A 8 -6.04 -3.19 -6.68
N ALA A 9 -5.62 -3.63 -7.85
CA ALA A 9 -6.42 -4.34 -8.82
C ALA A 9 -5.68 -5.61 -9.25
N TYR A 10 -6.42 -6.56 -9.80
CA TYR A 10 -5.89 -7.86 -10.15
C TYR A 10 -6.64 -8.45 -11.35
N ALA A 11 -5.94 -9.23 -12.16
CA ALA A 11 -6.43 -9.84 -13.38
C ALA A 11 -5.77 -11.23 -13.56
N ASN A 12 -6.36 -12.07 -14.40
CA ASN A 12 -5.81 -13.39 -14.74
C ASN A 12 -5.37 -13.39 -16.21
N GLN A 13 -4.30 -14.11 -16.56
CA GLN A 13 -3.88 -14.23 -17.96
C GLN A 13 -4.92 -14.92 -18.85
N ILE A 14 -5.73 -15.83 -18.28
CA ILE A 14 -6.80 -16.55 -18.98
C ILE A 14 -8.03 -15.65 -19.20
N ASN A 15 -8.36 -14.81 -18.22
CA ASN A 15 -9.37 -13.77 -18.36
C ASN A 15 -8.80 -12.42 -17.88
N PRO A 16 -8.37 -11.54 -18.80
CA PRO A 16 -7.65 -10.31 -18.47
C PRO A 16 -8.55 -9.19 -17.94
N ASP A 17 -9.81 -9.47 -17.58
CA ASP A 17 -10.70 -8.52 -16.92
C ASP A 17 -10.09 -7.99 -15.61
N ILE A 18 -9.70 -6.71 -15.63
CA ILE A 18 -9.14 -6.03 -14.46
C ILE A 18 -10.24 -5.82 -13.43
N THR A 19 -10.05 -6.39 -12.25
CA THR A 19 -10.96 -6.19 -11.11
C THR A 19 -10.25 -5.38 -10.03
N VAL A 20 -10.86 -4.29 -9.59
CA VAL A 20 -10.39 -3.53 -8.43
C VAL A 20 -10.78 -4.29 -7.16
N ASN A 21 -9.86 -4.43 -6.22
CA ASN A 21 -10.20 -5.02 -4.94
C ASN A 21 -11.09 -4.07 -4.13
N GLU A 22 -12.27 -4.57 -3.80
CA GLU A 22 -13.20 -3.87 -2.93
C GLU A 22 -13.15 -4.37 -1.50
N LEU A 23 -12.54 -5.52 -1.21
CA LEU A 23 -12.52 -6.12 0.12
C LEU A 23 -11.44 -5.47 0.99
N TRP A 24 -11.86 -4.65 1.97
CA TRP A 24 -10.94 -3.95 2.87
C TRP A 24 -11.26 -4.20 4.35
N PRO A 25 -10.23 -4.19 5.24
CA PRO A 25 -10.46 -4.29 6.68
C PRO A 25 -11.45 -3.23 7.17
N GLY A 26 -12.45 -3.64 7.95
CA GLY A 26 -13.44 -2.74 8.53
C GLY A 26 -14.56 -2.26 7.61
N GLN A 27 -14.55 -2.64 6.33
CA GLN A 27 -15.55 -2.22 5.34
C GLN A 27 -17.00 -2.54 5.77
N PHE A 28 -17.25 -3.76 6.29
CA PHE A 28 -18.57 -4.19 6.76
C PHE A 28 -19.10 -3.42 7.98
N LYS A 29 -18.25 -2.64 8.67
CA LYS A 29 -18.62 -1.87 9.86
C LYS A 29 -18.98 -0.41 9.53
N THR A 30 -18.92 -0.01 8.27
CA THR A 30 -19.22 1.36 7.82
C THR A 30 -20.33 1.36 6.77
N ARG A 31 -21.15 2.42 6.70
CA ARG A 31 -22.19 2.58 5.66
C ARG A 31 -21.62 3.05 4.30
N LEU A 32 -20.30 3.10 4.15
CA LEU A 32 -19.62 3.61 2.95
C LEU A 32 -18.85 2.47 2.29
N THR A 33 -19.02 2.29 0.98
CA THR A 33 -18.14 1.44 0.19
C THR A 33 -16.76 2.09 0.10
N MET A 34 -15.82 1.62 0.91
CA MET A 34 -14.42 2.07 0.84
C MET A 34 -13.68 1.25 -0.23
N HIS A 35 -13.35 1.86 -1.36
CA HIS A 35 -12.56 1.23 -2.43
C HIS A 35 -11.04 1.32 -2.17
N LYS A 36 -10.63 1.79 -0.99
CA LYS A 36 -9.24 2.04 -0.62
C LYS A 36 -9.09 2.03 0.91
N THR A 37 -7.91 1.67 1.42
CA THR A 37 -7.61 1.70 2.85
C THR A 37 -6.51 2.71 3.17
N ASN A 38 -6.57 3.30 4.36
CA ASN A 38 -5.61 4.32 4.79
C ASN A 38 -4.21 3.73 5.03
N THR A 39 -3.15 4.50 4.75
CA THR A 39 -1.76 4.13 5.09
C THR A 39 -1.50 4.31 6.58
N VAL A 40 -2.05 3.42 7.40
CA VAL A 40 -2.00 3.47 8.87
C VAL A 40 -1.83 2.08 9.48
N LEU A 41 -1.07 2.03 10.56
CA LEU A 41 -0.89 0.86 11.43
C LEU A 41 -1.23 1.23 12.87
N GLN A 42 -1.85 0.32 13.61
CA GLN A 42 -1.89 0.39 15.06
C GLN A 42 -0.97 -0.69 15.63
N TYR A 43 0.07 -0.26 16.32
CA TYR A 43 1.03 -1.14 16.97
C TYR A 43 0.61 -1.50 18.38
N ASN A 44 0.96 -2.71 18.80
CA ASN A 44 1.07 -3.09 20.21
C ASN A 44 2.41 -2.59 20.76
N THR A 45 2.36 -1.69 21.73
CA THR A 45 3.52 -1.05 22.35
C THR A 45 3.84 -1.62 23.73
N SER A 46 3.42 -2.85 24.02
CA SER A 46 3.72 -3.52 25.30
C SER A 46 5.22 -3.78 25.48
N SER A 47 5.98 -3.84 24.37
CA SER A 47 7.44 -3.87 24.42
C SER A 47 8.01 -2.45 24.44
N SER A 48 9.03 -2.21 25.26
CA SER A 48 9.79 -0.96 25.25
C SER A 48 10.66 -0.77 24.00
N ASP A 49 10.89 -1.83 23.22
CA ASP A 49 11.66 -1.79 21.97
C ASP A 49 10.72 -1.75 20.75
N PRO A 50 10.61 -0.60 20.03
CA PRO A 50 9.74 -0.46 18.88
C PRO A 50 10.04 -1.40 17.72
N LYS A 51 11.27 -1.96 17.66
CA LYS A 51 11.62 -2.98 16.67
C LYS A 51 10.87 -4.28 16.88
N LYS A 52 10.35 -4.53 18.08
CA LYS A 52 9.57 -5.72 18.44
C LYS A 52 8.06 -5.49 18.44
N TRP A 53 7.60 -4.27 18.14
CA TRP A 53 6.17 -3.99 18.07
C TRP A 53 5.52 -4.78 16.94
N THR A 54 4.35 -5.35 17.26
CA THR A 54 3.51 -6.09 16.32
C THR A 54 2.29 -5.26 15.95
N VAL A 55 1.76 -5.48 14.75
CA VAL A 55 0.57 -4.77 14.27
C VAL A 55 -0.68 -5.45 14.83
N ASN A 56 -1.51 -4.70 15.55
CA ASN A 56 -2.84 -5.13 15.99
C ASN A 56 -3.89 -4.91 14.89
N TYR A 57 -3.85 -3.74 14.25
CA TYR A 57 -4.77 -3.35 13.18
C TYR A 57 -4.05 -2.55 12.11
N TRP A 58 -4.57 -2.56 10.89
CA TRP A 58 -4.09 -1.76 9.77
C TRP A 58 -5.27 -1.17 9.00
N GLY A 59 -5.05 -0.07 8.30
CA GLY A 59 -6.11 0.58 7.55
C GLY A 59 -7.19 1.22 8.43
N PHE A 60 -8.43 1.28 7.94
CA PHE A 60 -9.53 1.93 8.67
C PHE A 60 -9.72 1.46 10.13
N PRO A 61 -9.66 0.15 10.47
CA PRO A 61 -9.74 -0.31 11.85
C PRO A 61 -8.68 0.26 12.79
N ALA A 62 -7.52 0.66 12.29
CA ALA A 62 -6.47 1.27 13.11
C ALA A 62 -6.85 2.68 13.59
N LEU A 63 -7.73 3.38 12.85
CA LEU A 63 -8.23 4.73 13.18
C LEU A 63 -9.48 4.69 14.06
N ALA A 64 -10.32 3.66 13.89
CA ALA A 64 -11.61 3.57 14.59
C ALA A 64 -11.49 3.43 16.12
N GLN A 65 -10.28 3.17 16.63
CA GLN A 65 -10.01 3.11 18.07
C GLN A 65 -9.35 4.39 18.62
N GLU A 66 -9.31 5.49 17.86
CA GLU A 66 -8.89 6.77 18.43
C GLU A 66 -9.78 7.13 19.62
N PRO A 67 -9.21 7.33 20.83
CA PRO A 67 -10.00 7.78 21.95
C PRO A 67 -10.59 9.16 21.63
N THR A 68 -11.90 9.29 21.80
CA THR A 68 -12.62 10.56 21.60
C THR A 68 -11.91 11.70 22.32
N LYS A 69 -11.94 12.92 21.76
CA LYS A 69 -11.17 14.10 22.22
C LYS A 69 -11.26 14.41 23.74
N ARG A 70 -12.26 13.90 24.46
CA ARG A 70 -12.40 14.00 25.94
C ARG A 70 -11.49 13.06 26.73
N SER A 71 -10.84 12.08 26.09
CA SER A 71 -10.00 11.04 26.70
C SER A 71 -8.51 11.19 26.38
N ARG A 72 -8.11 12.22 25.62
CA ARG A 72 -6.68 12.47 25.26
C ARG A 72 -5.74 12.62 26.46
N HIS A 73 -6.27 12.89 27.66
CA HIS A 73 -5.48 12.96 28.88
C HIS A 73 -5.37 11.61 29.64
N GLN A 74 -6.00 10.51 29.16
CA GLN A 74 -6.07 9.25 29.92
C GLN A 74 -5.85 7.94 29.11
N SER A 75 -5.63 7.94 27.79
CA SER A 75 -5.80 6.68 27.01
C SER A 75 -4.76 6.26 25.97
N SER A 76 -3.58 6.87 25.89
CA SER A 76 -2.46 6.25 25.14
C SER A 76 -1.59 5.34 26.02
N GLU A 77 -1.44 5.64 27.31
CA GLU A 77 -0.64 4.85 28.25
C GLU A 77 -1.38 3.63 28.81
N THR A 78 -2.71 3.62 28.79
CA THR A 78 -3.51 2.58 29.47
C THR A 78 -3.77 1.33 28.62
N ASN A 79 -3.63 1.41 27.30
CA ASN A 79 -3.96 0.28 26.39
C ASN A 79 -2.75 -0.30 25.63
N ASN A 80 -1.54 0.23 25.83
CA ASN A 80 -0.34 -0.20 25.09
C ASN A 80 -0.56 -0.28 23.57
N THR A 81 -1.24 0.71 23.00
CA THR A 81 -1.46 0.81 21.56
C THR A 81 -1.09 2.18 21.01
N LEU A 82 -0.58 2.20 19.78
CA LEU A 82 -0.16 3.44 19.12
C LEU A 82 -0.47 3.43 17.62
N PRO A 83 -1.30 4.35 17.11
CA PRO A 83 -1.46 4.55 15.68
C PRO A 83 -0.23 5.25 15.08
N VAL A 84 0.20 4.79 13.91
CA VAL A 84 1.28 5.36 13.09
C VAL A 84 0.76 5.53 11.68
N GLU A 85 0.72 6.77 11.22
CA GLU A 85 0.10 7.19 9.97
C GLU A 85 1.12 7.81 9.02
N LEU A 86 0.83 7.78 7.72
CA LEU A 86 1.59 8.50 6.68
C LEU A 86 3.09 8.17 6.63
N PHE A 87 3.53 7.08 7.26
CA PHE A 87 4.94 6.68 7.36
C PHE A 87 5.63 6.53 5.99
N LYS A 88 4.87 6.32 4.91
CA LYS A 88 5.38 6.32 3.53
C LYS A 88 5.97 7.67 3.11
N LEU A 89 5.51 8.80 3.65
CA LEU A 89 6.06 10.12 3.36
C LEU A 89 7.52 10.27 3.79
N HIS A 90 8.05 9.37 4.62
CA HIS A 90 9.48 9.36 4.92
C HIS A 90 10.36 9.01 3.71
N LEU A 91 9.80 8.32 2.71
CA LEU A 91 10.45 8.06 1.41
C LEU A 91 10.52 9.29 0.49
N ALA A 92 9.79 10.36 0.80
CA ALA A 92 9.77 11.54 -0.05
C ALA A 92 11.06 12.36 0.16
N ASP A 93 11.98 12.27 -0.82
CA ASP A 93 13.27 12.99 -0.80
C ASP A 93 13.11 14.51 -0.85
N ASN A 94 11.97 15.01 -1.33
CA ASN A 94 11.66 16.43 -1.45
C ASN A 94 11.12 17.05 -0.15
N LEU A 95 10.75 16.24 0.85
CA LEU A 95 10.28 16.73 2.14
C LEU A 95 11.43 16.95 3.10
N ARG A 96 11.44 18.12 3.75
CA ARG A 96 12.34 18.42 4.86
C ARG A 96 11.94 17.58 6.07
N ASN A 97 12.88 17.32 6.97
CA ASN A 97 12.63 16.47 8.14
C ASN A 97 11.47 16.95 9.03
N TYR A 98 11.23 18.25 9.14
CA TYR A 98 10.12 18.80 9.92
C TYR A 98 8.75 18.72 9.20
N GLU A 99 8.75 18.43 7.89
CA GLU A 99 7.54 18.23 7.07
C GLU A 99 7.12 16.75 7.06
N LYS A 100 8.03 15.85 7.46
CA LYS A 100 7.74 14.43 7.58
C LYS A 100 6.80 14.19 8.77
N PRO A 101 5.84 13.26 8.65
CA PRO A 101 4.91 12.97 9.72
C PRO A 101 5.64 12.45 10.97
N TYR A 102 4.98 12.54 12.12
CA TYR A 102 5.53 12.02 13.35
C TYR A 102 5.73 10.50 13.26
N LEU A 103 6.93 10.06 13.64
CA LEU A 103 7.28 8.66 13.80
C LEU A 103 7.78 8.42 15.23
N PRO A 104 7.27 7.41 15.95
CA PRO A 104 7.71 7.11 17.31
C PRO A 104 9.22 6.87 17.40
N ASN A 105 9.86 7.41 18.44
CA ASN A 105 11.30 7.24 18.64
C ASN A 105 11.70 5.76 18.66
N GLY A 106 12.64 5.37 17.79
CA GLY A 106 13.13 4.00 17.67
C GLY A 106 12.32 3.11 16.73
N LEU A 107 11.15 3.55 16.26
CA LEU A 107 10.44 2.90 15.16
C LEU A 107 11.01 3.42 13.84
N ASP A 108 11.41 2.50 12.97
CA ASP A 108 11.94 2.82 11.65
C ASP A 108 10.82 2.90 10.60
N TYR A 109 10.91 3.83 9.64
CA TYR A 109 9.84 3.97 8.65
C TYR A 109 9.85 2.77 7.68
N GLU A 110 11.02 2.20 7.37
CA GLU A 110 11.13 0.96 6.60
C GLU A 110 10.41 -0.20 7.29
N LYS A 111 10.45 -0.27 8.63
CA LYS A 111 9.70 -1.28 9.39
C LYS A 111 8.20 -1.04 9.24
N ALA A 112 7.72 0.20 9.40
CA ALA A 112 6.31 0.51 9.22
C ALA A 112 5.80 0.19 7.81
N ILE A 113 6.59 0.49 6.78
CA ILE A 113 6.28 0.14 5.39
C ILE A 113 6.25 -1.38 5.20
N SER A 114 7.24 -2.10 5.71
CA SER A 114 7.32 -3.57 5.60
C SER A 114 6.16 -4.26 6.33
N ASP A 115 5.81 -3.79 7.53
CA ASP A 115 4.70 -4.32 8.32
C ASP A 115 3.37 -4.10 7.61
N TYR A 116 3.16 -2.91 7.04
CA TYR A 116 1.97 -2.60 6.25
C TYR A 116 1.84 -3.49 5.02
N PHE A 117 2.94 -3.71 4.29
CA PHE A 117 2.95 -4.65 3.18
C PHE A 117 2.68 -6.08 3.64
N SER A 118 3.19 -6.49 4.80
CA SER A 118 2.92 -7.82 5.34
C SER A 118 1.42 -8.03 5.59
N GLN A 119 0.72 -7.03 6.12
CA GLN A 119 -0.74 -7.07 6.28
C GLN A 119 -1.46 -7.13 4.93
N MET A 120 -1.01 -6.34 3.95
CA MET A 120 -1.57 -6.33 2.60
C MET A 120 -1.37 -7.67 1.88
N LYS A 121 -0.20 -8.30 2.04
CA LYS A 121 0.10 -9.62 1.48
C LYS A 121 -0.92 -10.65 1.96
N SER A 122 -1.17 -10.71 3.26
CA SER A 122 -2.15 -11.65 3.82
C SER A 122 -3.55 -11.45 3.24
N LEU A 123 -3.97 -10.20 3.04
CA LEU A 123 -5.25 -9.89 2.37
C LEU A 123 -5.26 -10.35 0.91
N ILE A 124 -4.19 -10.07 0.15
CA ILE A 124 -4.06 -10.50 -1.24
C ILE A 124 -4.12 -12.03 -1.33
N GLU A 125 -3.41 -12.75 -0.46
CA GLU A 125 -3.45 -14.21 -0.39
C GLU A 125 -4.86 -14.75 -0.15
N GLU A 126 -5.63 -14.11 0.75
CA GLU A 126 -7.02 -14.46 0.99
C GLU A 126 -7.89 -14.26 -0.26
N VAL A 127 -7.76 -13.12 -0.93
CA VAL A 127 -8.51 -12.80 -2.16
C VAL A 127 -8.17 -13.77 -3.29
N LEU A 128 -6.88 -14.07 -3.49
CA LEU A 128 -6.42 -15.01 -4.50
C LEU A 128 -6.93 -16.42 -4.22
N ASN A 129 -6.84 -16.90 -2.98
CA ASN A 129 -7.33 -18.23 -2.60
C ASN A 129 -8.85 -18.38 -2.81
N LYS A 130 -9.62 -17.31 -2.58
CA LYS A 130 -11.08 -17.29 -2.83
C LYS A 130 -11.42 -17.28 -4.31
N ARG A 131 -10.71 -16.47 -5.10
CA ARG A 131 -11.04 -16.24 -6.52
C ARG A 131 -10.43 -17.28 -7.46
N TRP A 132 -9.21 -17.72 -7.18
CA TRP A 132 -8.47 -18.73 -7.95
C TRP A 132 -7.78 -19.73 -7.00
N PRO A 133 -8.55 -20.68 -6.44
CA PRO A 133 -8.00 -21.71 -5.57
C PRO A 133 -6.82 -22.44 -6.21
N GLY A 134 -5.73 -22.62 -5.46
CA GLY A 134 -4.54 -23.35 -5.91
C GLY A 134 -3.48 -22.50 -6.63
N ILE A 135 -3.72 -21.21 -6.88
CA ILE A 135 -2.67 -20.29 -7.33
C ILE A 135 -1.66 -20.07 -6.20
N LYS A 136 -0.39 -20.36 -6.47
CA LYS A 136 0.70 -20.02 -5.54
C LYS A 136 1.03 -18.55 -5.68
N PHE A 137 1.34 -17.90 -4.55
CA PHE A 137 1.74 -16.49 -4.53
C PHE A 137 2.98 -16.21 -5.41
N THR A 138 3.87 -17.20 -5.58
CA THR A 138 5.03 -17.13 -6.48
C THR A 138 4.68 -17.08 -7.97
N GLN A 139 3.44 -17.41 -8.36
CA GLN A 139 2.95 -17.31 -9.73
C GLN A 139 2.32 -15.94 -10.02
N VAL A 140 2.24 -15.07 -9.02
CA VAL A 140 1.63 -13.74 -9.15
C VAL A 140 2.70 -12.72 -9.51
N ARG A 141 2.45 -11.95 -10.56
CA ARG A 141 3.24 -10.76 -10.87
C ARG A 141 2.63 -9.54 -10.16
N PHE A 142 3.47 -8.81 -9.44
CA PHE A 142 3.13 -7.56 -8.78
C PHE A 142 3.68 -6.38 -9.55
N VAL A 143 2.84 -5.40 -9.82
CA VAL A 143 3.22 -4.13 -10.43
C VAL A 143 2.89 -3.02 -9.45
N PHE A 144 3.91 -2.35 -8.91
CA PHE A 144 3.75 -1.24 -7.98
C PHE A 144 3.85 0.09 -8.72
N THR A 145 2.88 0.97 -8.49
CA THR A 145 2.93 2.34 -8.98
C THR A 145 3.69 3.24 -8.01
N VAL A 146 4.64 4.02 -8.50
CA VAL A 146 5.42 4.99 -7.71
C VAL A 146 5.32 6.40 -8.31
N PRO A 147 5.52 7.47 -7.51
CA PRO A 147 5.63 8.83 -8.05
C PRO A 147 6.77 8.94 -9.07
N ALA A 148 6.57 9.74 -10.12
CA ALA A 148 7.56 9.90 -11.19
C ALA A 148 8.84 10.61 -10.71
N GLU A 149 8.75 11.36 -9.61
CA GLU A 149 9.85 12.11 -9.01
C GLU A 149 10.76 11.25 -8.12
N TRP A 150 10.36 10.00 -7.83
CA TRP A 150 11.14 9.11 -6.97
C TRP A 150 12.44 8.68 -7.65
N ARG A 151 13.54 8.85 -6.92
CA ARG A 151 14.87 8.45 -7.40
C ARG A 151 15.02 6.92 -7.32
N PRO A 152 15.95 6.33 -8.11
CA PRO A 152 16.22 4.90 -8.04
C PRO A 152 16.53 4.38 -6.63
N HIS A 153 17.19 5.20 -5.81
CA HIS A 153 17.46 4.88 -4.42
C HIS A 153 16.19 4.69 -3.58
N THR A 154 15.23 5.61 -3.68
CA THR A 154 13.93 5.54 -2.99
C THR A 154 13.14 4.30 -3.42
N ILE A 155 13.14 4.00 -4.72
CA ILE A 155 12.52 2.78 -5.26
C ILE A 155 13.20 1.54 -4.68
N GLY A 156 14.54 1.55 -4.55
CA GLY A 156 15.30 0.49 -3.89
C GLY A 156 14.91 0.26 -2.43
N ILE A 157 14.70 1.32 -1.64
CA ILE A 157 14.21 1.19 -0.25
C ILE A 157 12.82 0.56 -0.23
N LEU A 158 11.91 0.99 -1.12
CA LEU A 158 10.58 0.41 -1.22
C LEU A 158 10.64 -1.08 -1.60
N GLN A 159 11.47 -1.41 -2.58
CA GLN A 159 11.71 -2.79 -3.02
C GLN A 159 12.21 -3.66 -1.86
N ASP A 160 13.12 -3.14 -1.02
CA ASP A 160 13.61 -3.83 0.17
C ASP A 160 12.50 -4.10 1.18
N CYS A 161 11.60 -3.13 1.38
CA CYS A 161 10.45 -3.31 2.26
C CYS A 161 9.45 -4.35 1.73
N ILE A 162 9.18 -4.34 0.42
CA ILE A 162 8.32 -5.33 -0.26
C ILE A 162 8.91 -6.73 -0.13
N HIS A 163 10.24 -6.87 -0.31
CA HIS A 163 10.95 -8.12 -0.12
C HIS A 163 10.86 -8.60 1.34
N LYS A 164 11.12 -7.72 2.32
CA LYS A 164 11.00 -8.03 3.77
C LYS A 164 9.59 -8.49 4.14
N ALA A 165 8.57 -7.96 3.49
CA ALA A 165 7.17 -8.37 3.67
C ALA A 165 6.85 -9.72 3.01
N GLY A 166 7.80 -10.36 2.32
CA GLY A 166 7.65 -11.69 1.74
C GLY A 166 6.94 -11.72 0.40
N PHE A 167 6.87 -10.60 -0.33
CA PHE A 167 6.28 -10.60 -1.69
C PHE A 167 7.14 -11.36 -2.71
N THR A 168 8.43 -11.51 -2.41
CA THR A 168 9.43 -12.10 -3.29
C THR A 168 10.34 -13.03 -2.50
N GLU A 169 10.66 -14.21 -3.03
CA GLU A 169 11.54 -15.18 -2.35
C GLU A 169 13.01 -14.75 -2.39
N THR A 170 13.45 -14.09 -3.47
CA THR A 170 14.83 -13.61 -3.63
C THR A 170 14.85 -12.20 -4.17
N LYS A 171 15.64 -11.33 -3.54
CA LYS A 171 15.74 -9.89 -3.83
C LYS A 171 16.19 -9.56 -5.25
N HIS A 172 17.05 -10.39 -5.84
CA HIS A 172 17.79 -10.06 -7.07
C HIS A 172 17.43 -10.92 -8.29
N LEU A 173 16.50 -11.87 -8.18
CA LEU A 173 16.21 -12.83 -9.25
C LEU A 173 14.81 -12.69 -9.87
N ASN A 174 13.98 -11.76 -9.39
CA ASN A 174 12.54 -11.95 -9.52
C ASN A 174 11.90 -11.17 -10.69
N ASN A 175 11.44 -11.91 -11.71
CA ASN A 175 10.64 -11.41 -12.85
C ASN A 175 9.17 -11.06 -12.47
N ASN A 176 8.82 -11.20 -11.19
CA ASN A 176 7.45 -11.09 -10.70
C ASN A 176 7.20 -9.82 -9.88
N LEU A 177 8.16 -8.91 -9.77
CA LEU A 177 7.98 -7.59 -9.18
C LEU A 177 8.46 -6.52 -10.14
N GLU A 178 7.54 -5.65 -10.56
CA GLU A 178 7.82 -4.54 -11.48
C GLU A 178 7.34 -3.23 -10.85
N PHE A 179 7.97 -2.12 -11.26
CA PHE A 179 7.55 -0.78 -10.91
C PHE A 179 7.18 -0.01 -12.16
N THR A 180 6.12 0.78 -12.08
CA THR A 180 5.69 1.73 -13.10
C THR A 180 5.40 3.07 -12.42
N THR A 181 5.40 4.16 -13.18
CA THR A 181 5.04 5.45 -12.59
C THR A 181 3.52 5.61 -12.51
N GLU A 182 3.03 6.35 -11.52
CA GLU A 182 1.61 6.72 -11.42
C GLU A 182 1.05 7.37 -12.70
N PRO A 183 1.72 8.36 -13.34
CA PRO A 183 1.24 8.92 -14.59
C PRO A 183 1.25 7.92 -15.75
N GLU A 184 2.23 7.02 -15.82
CA GLU A 184 2.28 5.96 -16.85
C GLU A 184 1.11 4.98 -16.69
N ALA A 185 0.84 4.50 -15.47
CA ALA A 185 -0.29 3.63 -15.21
C ALA A 185 -1.64 4.32 -15.53
N ALA A 186 -1.76 5.61 -15.23
CA ALA A 186 -2.93 6.40 -15.60
C ALA A 186 -3.11 6.52 -17.12
N ALA A 187 -2.01 6.75 -17.86
CA ALA A 187 -2.02 6.82 -19.31
C ALA A 187 -2.43 5.48 -19.96
N ILE A 188 -1.87 4.36 -19.50
CA ILE A 188 -2.23 3.02 -19.97
C ILE A 188 -3.72 2.75 -19.76
N TYR A 189 -4.23 3.07 -18.56
CA TYR A 189 -5.65 2.91 -18.26
C TYR A 189 -6.53 3.77 -19.17
N ALA A 190 -6.17 5.03 -19.39
CA ALA A 190 -6.91 5.93 -20.27
C ALA A 190 -6.94 5.43 -21.73
N MET A 191 -5.80 4.98 -22.26
CA MET A 191 -5.71 4.43 -23.62
C MET A 191 -6.58 3.18 -23.80
N GLY A 192 -6.63 2.30 -22.80
CA GLY A 192 -7.53 1.13 -22.82
C GLY A 192 -9.01 1.53 -22.93
N LYS A 193 -9.43 2.55 -22.18
CA LYS A 193 -10.81 3.06 -22.22
C LYS A 193 -11.17 3.76 -23.53
N LEU A 194 -10.23 4.51 -24.12
CA LEU A 194 -10.44 5.16 -25.41
C LEU A 194 -10.62 4.12 -26.54
N GLY A 195 -9.86 3.03 -26.50
CA GLY A 195 -10.02 1.90 -27.42
C GLY A 195 -11.37 1.18 -27.29
N GLU A 196 -11.86 1.01 -26.06
CA GLU A 196 -13.20 0.43 -25.79
C GLU A 196 -14.36 1.30 -26.32
N HIS A 197 -14.19 2.63 -26.33
CA HIS A 197 -15.24 3.58 -26.73
C HIS A 197 -15.15 4.09 -28.18
N ARG A 198 -14.20 3.60 -29.00
CA ARG A 198 -13.98 4.02 -30.41
C ARG A 198 -14.01 5.54 -30.62
N ILE A 199 -13.43 6.30 -29.69
CA ILE A 199 -13.31 7.75 -29.89
C ILE A 199 -12.20 7.96 -30.92
N GLN A 200 -12.55 8.51 -32.10
CA GLN A 200 -11.55 8.81 -33.13
C GLN A 200 -10.53 9.80 -32.58
N GLU A 201 -9.25 9.41 -32.66
CA GLU A 201 -8.10 10.25 -32.32
C GLU A 201 -8.13 11.54 -33.14
N GLY A 202 -8.52 12.63 -32.47
CA GLY A 202 -8.42 13.97 -33.03
C GLY A 202 -6.96 14.43 -33.02
N CYS A 203 -6.34 14.36 -34.21
CA CYS A 203 -5.07 14.97 -34.59
C CYS A 203 -3.79 14.41 -33.91
N LYS A 204 -3.04 13.66 -34.72
CA LYS A 204 -1.60 13.42 -34.58
C LYS A 204 -0.85 14.75 -34.38
N GLN A 205 -0.49 15.07 -33.15
CA GLN A 205 0.74 15.82 -32.89
C GLN A 205 1.71 14.82 -32.26
N ASN A 206 2.82 14.58 -32.96
CA ASN A 206 3.90 13.68 -32.54
C ASN A 206 4.31 13.98 -31.11
N ILE A 207 3.98 13.08 -30.19
CA ILE A 207 4.67 12.96 -28.91
C ILE A 207 5.09 11.50 -28.80
N PHE A 208 6.37 11.27 -29.05
CA PHE A 208 7.05 10.05 -28.64
C PHE A 208 7.18 10.08 -27.12
N ILE A 209 6.72 9.01 -26.47
CA ILE A 209 7.29 8.49 -25.22
C ILE A 209 7.26 6.98 -25.32
#